data_AF-A0A1H8GT10-F1
#
_entry.id   AF-A0A1H8GT10-F1
#
_cell.length_a   1.000
_cell.length_b   1.000
_cell.length_c   1.000
_cell.angle_alpha   90.00
_cell.angle_beta   90.00
_cell.angle_gamma   90.00
#
_symmetry.space_group_name_H-M   'P 1'
#
loop_
_entity.id
_entity.type
_entity.pdbx_description
1 polymer ?
#
loop_
_entity_poly.entity_id
_entity_poly.type
_entity_poly.pdbx_seq_one_letter_code
_entity_poly.pdbx_strand_id
1 'polypeptide(L)'
;MRVLTTAQADDVRRVIATAERRSGLRFGVFLGAPVGGRRHFAERLHAALGEESPGAVVILVDVEARGLEIVTGERARRRLSDGVCRLVGMSMATAFSAGDLAGGLLYGIATLAEQAAARRW
;
A
#
# COMPACT_ATOMS: atom_id res chain seq x y z
N MET A 1 -1.85 21.74 -3.03
CA MET A 1 -2.83 21.14 -2.09
C MET A 1 -2.11 20.07 -1.27
N ARG A 2 -2.12 20.12 0.06
CA ARG A 2 -1.48 19.10 0.89
C ARG A 2 -2.48 17.95 1.06
N VAL A 3 -2.17 16.80 0.46
CA VAL A 3 -3.06 15.63 0.42
C VAL A 3 -3.34 15.05 1.81
N LEU A 4 -2.37 15.16 2.72
CA LEU A 4 -2.46 14.80 4.12
C LEU A 4 -2.01 15.99 4.99
N THR A 5 -2.57 16.11 6.19
CA THR A 5 -1.99 16.96 7.23
C THR A 5 -0.66 16.39 7.71
N THR A 6 0.16 17.19 8.41
CA THR A 6 1.43 16.70 8.97
C THR A 6 1.20 15.52 9.92
N ALA A 7 0.20 15.62 10.81
CA ALA A 7 -0.13 14.56 11.75
C ALA A 7 -0.53 13.26 11.03
N GLN A 8 -1.40 13.36 10.01
CA GLN A 8 -1.80 12.19 9.21
C GLN A 8 -0.61 11.57 8.47
N ALA A 9 0.30 12.38 7.92
CA ALA A 9 1.51 11.87 7.28
C ALA A 9 2.42 11.14 8.28
N ASP A 10 2.54 11.64 9.51
CA ASP A 10 3.32 10.99 10.57
C ASP A 10 2.67 9.68 11.04
N ASP A 11 1.35 9.63 11.12
CA ASP A 11 0.63 8.38 11.41
C ASP A 11 0.84 7.35 10.30
N VAL A 12 0.81 7.77 9.03
CA VAL A 12 1.12 6.89 7.89
C VAL A 12 2.56 6.36 7.97
N ARG A 13 3.55 7.20 8.29
CA ARG A 13 4.93 6.73 8.48
C ARG A 13 5.06 5.74 9.63
N ARG A 14 4.34 5.98 10.73
CA ARG A 14 4.34 5.10 11.91
C ARG A 14 3.70 3.74 11.62
N VAL A 15 2.59 3.71 10.89
CA VAL A 15 1.95 2.44 10.50
C VAL A 15 2.82 1.67 9.52
N ILE A 16 3.51 2.32 8.57
CA ILE A 16 4.46 1.67 7.67
C ILE A 16 5.57 1.00 8.47
N ALA A 17 6.25 1.73 9.36
CA ALA A 17 7.32 1.16 10.18
C ALA A 17 6.82 -0.02 11.04
N THR A 18 5.58 0.05 11.52
CA THR A 18 4.95 -1.02 12.32
C THR A 18 4.61 -2.25 11.46
N ALA A 19 4.07 -2.02 10.26
CA ALA A 19 3.76 -3.05 9.27
C ALA A 19 5.02 -3.81 8.84
N GLU A 20 6.12 -3.10 8.59
CA GLU A 20 7.39 -3.71 8.23
C GLU A 20 7.93 -4.60 9.35
N ARG A 21 7.96 -4.12 10.59
CA ARG A 21 8.40 -4.92 11.74
C ARG A 21 7.51 -6.15 11.96
N ARG A 22 6.20 -6.01 11.82
CA ARG A 22 5.22 -7.08 12.08
C ARG A 22 5.24 -8.17 11.00
N SER A 23 5.34 -7.76 9.74
CA SER A 23 5.27 -8.69 8.62
C SER A 23 6.64 -9.17 8.16
N GLY A 24 7.71 -8.40 8.36
CA GLY A 24 9.01 -8.63 7.72
C GLY A 24 9.01 -8.38 6.20
N LEU A 25 7.98 -7.71 5.67
CA LEU A 25 7.94 -7.21 4.29
C LEU A 25 8.26 -5.71 4.29
N ARG A 26 8.73 -5.20 3.15
CA ARG A 26 8.87 -3.74 2.92
C ARG A 26 7.56 -3.13 2.48
N PHE A 27 7.26 -1.92 2.93
CA PHE A 27 6.04 -1.20 2.54
C PHE A 27 6.38 0.18 1.95
N GLY A 28 5.89 0.43 0.73
CA GLY A 28 5.99 1.72 0.05
C GLY A 28 4.61 2.31 -0.22
N VAL A 29 4.44 3.61 0.00
CA VAL A 29 3.21 4.35 -0.31
C VAL A 29 3.54 5.52 -1.21
N PHE A 30 2.83 5.62 -2.35
CA PHE A 30 2.89 6.76 -3.25
C PHE A 30 1.52 7.43 -3.33
N LEU A 31 1.48 8.74 -3.09
CA LEU A 31 0.27 9.55 -3.19
C LEU A 31 0.48 10.60 -4.28
N GLY A 32 -0.25 10.48 -5.39
CA GLY A 32 -0.15 11.42 -6.49
C GLY A 32 -0.60 10.82 -7.82
N ALA A 33 -0.65 11.66 -8.84
CA ALA A 33 -1.01 11.25 -10.20
C ALA A 33 0.09 10.35 -10.80
N PRO A 34 -0.26 9.19 -11.38
CA PRO A 34 0.69 8.34 -12.07
C PRO A 34 1.15 9.00 -13.39
N VAL A 35 2.42 8.78 -13.76
CA VAL A 35 2.89 9.14 -15.10
C VAL A 35 2.54 8.00 -16.06
N GLY A 36 1.57 8.24 -16.93
CA GLY A 36 1.04 7.23 -17.86
C GLY A 36 0.02 6.30 -17.19
N GLY A 37 -0.02 5.03 -17.61
CA GLY A 37 -0.97 4.06 -17.07
C GLY A 37 -0.71 3.75 -15.59
N ARG A 38 -1.75 3.88 -14.74
CA ARG A 38 -1.68 3.69 -13.29
C ARG A 38 -0.98 2.39 -12.87
N ARG A 39 -1.38 1.27 -13.47
CA ARG A 39 -0.78 -0.06 -13.23
C ARG A 39 0.71 -0.08 -13.59
N HIS A 40 1.05 0.37 -14.80
CA HIS A 40 2.44 0.40 -15.25
C HIS A 40 3.32 1.30 -14.36
N PHE A 41 2.79 2.44 -13.91
CA PHE A 41 3.49 3.33 -13.01
C PHE A 41 3.71 2.70 -11.62
N ALA A 42 2.69 2.03 -11.05
CA ALA A 42 2.83 1.31 -9.80
C ALA A 42 3.86 0.16 -9.90
N GLU A 43 3.86 -0.59 -11.01
CA GLU A 43 4.85 -1.63 -11.30
C GLU A 43 6.27 -1.04 -11.40
N ARG A 44 6.43 0.14 -12.01
CA ARG A 44 7.72 0.86 -12.05
C ARG A 44 8.20 1.32 -10.68
N LEU A 45 7.31 1.85 -9.84
CA LEU A 45 7.65 2.22 -8.46
C LEU A 45 8.14 0.99 -7.68
N HIS A 46 7.48 -0.15 -7.86
CA HIS A 46 7.87 -1.42 -7.26
C HIS A 46 9.21 -1.94 -7.79
N ALA A 47 9.45 -1.85 -9.10
CA ALA A 47 10.72 -2.26 -9.71
C ALA A 47 11.90 -1.37 -9.27
N ALA A 48 11.65 -0.08 -9.00
CA ALA A 48 12.66 0.85 -8.51
C ALA A 48 13.22 0.51 -7.12
N LEU A 49 12.59 -0.41 -6.39
CA LEU A 49 13.08 -0.92 -5.10
C LEU A 49 14.25 -1.92 -5.25
N GLY A 50 14.59 -2.35 -6.47
CA GLY A 50 15.75 -3.21 -6.73
C GLY A 50 15.70 -4.54 -5.96
N GLU A 51 16.77 -4.87 -5.24
CA GLU A 51 16.91 -6.12 -4.47
C GLU A 51 15.84 -6.31 -3.38
N GLU A 52 15.19 -5.23 -2.93
CA GLU A 52 14.13 -5.30 -1.93
C GLU A 52 12.75 -5.63 -2.54
N SER A 53 12.62 -5.42 -3.86
CA SER A 53 11.39 -5.59 -4.63
C SER A 53 10.70 -6.94 -4.39
N PRO A 54 11.39 -8.11 -4.37
CA PRO A 54 10.71 -9.39 -4.14
C PRO A 54 9.97 -9.47 -2.80
N GLY A 55 10.42 -8.74 -1.77
CA GLY A 55 9.83 -8.71 -0.43
C GLY A 55 8.98 -7.47 -0.15
N ALA A 56 8.62 -6.69 -1.18
CA ALA A 56 7.94 -5.41 -1.01
C ALA A 56 6.45 -5.46 -1.34
N VAL A 57 5.72 -4.50 -0.77
CA VAL A 57 4.35 -4.13 -1.11
C VAL A 57 4.32 -2.64 -1.42
N VAL A 58 3.93 -2.26 -2.64
CA VAL A 58 3.76 -0.87 -3.06
C VAL A 58 2.28 -0.56 -3.18
N ILE A 59 1.85 0.51 -2.51
CA ILE A 59 0.49 1.04 -2.57
C ILE A 59 0.57 2.38 -3.28
N LEU A 60 -0.06 2.48 -4.45
CA LEU A 60 -0.22 3.74 -5.17
C LEU A 60 -1.66 4.22 -5.02
N VAL A 61 -1.81 5.48 -4.61
CA VAL A 61 -3.10 6.17 -4.61
C VAL A 61 -3.02 7.39 -5.50
N ASP A 62 -3.81 7.36 -6.58
CA ASP A 62 -4.13 8.54 -7.38
C ASP A 62 -5.27 9.29 -6.69
N VAL A 63 -4.93 10.37 -6.01
CA VAL A 63 -5.87 11.15 -5.19
C VAL A 63 -6.81 12.02 -6.02
N GLU A 64 -6.47 12.29 -7.28
CA GLU A 64 -7.28 13.10 -8.19
C GLU A 64 -8.27 12.20 -8.93
N ALA A 65 -7.78 11.13 -9.54
CA ALA A 65 -8.62 10.18 -10.28
C ALA A 65 -9.20 9.06 -9.40
N ARG A 66 -8.99 9.11 -8.09
CA ARG A 66 -9.43 8.11 -7.08
C ARG A 66 -9.02 6.69 -7.44
N GLY A 67 -7.81 6.55 -7.96
CA GLY A 67 -7.24 5.27 -8.36
C GLY A 67 -6.43 4.62 -7.25
N LEU A 68 -6.50 3.29 -7.13
CA LEU A 68 -5.70 2.51 -6.19
C LEU A 68 -5.05 1.34 -6.91
N GLU A 69 -3.75 1.14 -6.68
CA GLU A 69 -3.03 -0.08 -7.06
C GLU A 69 -2.24 -0.62 -5.88
N ILE A 70 -2.24 -1.93 -5.73
CA ILE A 70 -1.42 -2.66 -4.74
C ILE A 70 -0.56 -3.64 -5.53
N VAL A 71 0.75 -3.42 -5.53
CA VAL A 71 1.72 -4.27 -6.20
C VAL A 71 2.51 -5.04 -5.15
N THR A 72 2.55 -6.36 -5.28
CA THR A 72 3.30 -7.25 -4.39
C THR A 72 4.46 -7.90 -5.12
N GLY A 73 5.61 -7.94 -4.45
CA GLY A 73 6.77 -8.69 -4.92
C GLY A 73 6.55 -10.18 -4.87
N GLU A 74 7.35 -10.95 -5.59
CA GLU A 74 7.20 -12.41 -5.71
C GLU A 74 7.16 -13.14 -4.35
N ARG A 75 8.03 -12.74 -3.39
CA ARG A 75 8.04 -13.31 -2.04
C ARG A 75 6.88 -12.80 -1.19
N ALA A 76 6.51 -11.53 -1.33
CA ALA A 76 5.35 -10.96 -0.65
C ALA A 76 4.05 -11.64 -1.09
N ARG A 77 3.88 -11.91 -2.39
CA ARG A 77 2.71 -12.56 -3.00
C ARG A 77 2.40 -13.95 -2.43
N ARG A 78 3.43 -14.70 -1.98
CA ARG A 78 3.22 -16.00 -1.31
C ARG A 78 2.45 -15.88 0.00
N ARG A 79 2.51 -14.70 0.65
CA ARG A 79 1.85 -14.39 1.92
C ARG A 79 0.64 -13.47 1.74
N LEU A 80 0.58 -12.76 0.61
CA LEU A 80 -0.48 -11.84 0.24
C LEU A 80 -1.01 -12.20 -1.15
N SER A 81 -2.02 -13.07 -1.17
CA SER A 81 -2.66 -13.46 -2.43
C SER A 81 -3.41 -12.27 -3.05
N ASP A 82 -3.61 -12.32 -4.37
CA ASP A 82 -4.37 -11.31 -5.09
C ASP A 82 -5.78 -11.11 -4.52
N GLY A 83 -6.40 -12.17 -4.00
CA GLY A 83 -7.71 -12.10 -3.34
C GLY A 83 -7.68 -11.25 -2.07
N VAL A 84 -6.65 -11.43 -1.23
CA VAL A 84 -6.46 -10.62 -0.02
C VAL A 84 -6.21 -9.17 -0.38
N CYS A 85 -5.29 -8.90 -1.31
CA CYS A 85 -4.99 -7.54 -1.76
C CYS A 85 -6.22 -6.86 -2.36
N ARG A 86 -7.03 -7.58 -3.14
CA ARG A 86 -8.28 -7.07 -3.73
C ARG A 86 -9.29 -6.69 -2.66
N LEU A 87 -9.51 -7.56 -1.66
CA LEU A 87 -10.45 -7.28 -0.58
C LEU A 87 -10.03 -6.06 0.25
N VAL A 88 -8.74 -5.98 0.63
CA VAL A 88 -8.22 -4.81 1.34
C VAL A 88 -8.34 -3.56 0.48
N GLY A 89 -7.99 -3.65 -0.81
CA GLY A 89 -8.10 -2.53 -1.73
C GLY A 89 -9.53 -2.00 -1.88
N MET A 90 -10.54 -2.88 -1.87
CA MET A 90 -11.95 -2.47 -1.86
C MET A 90 -12.31 -1.68 -0.60
N SER A 91 -11.90 -2.15 0.58
CA SER A 91 -12.13 -1.43 1.84
C SER A 91 -11.45 -0.05 1.85
N MET A 92 -10.21 0.03 1.34
CA MET A 92 -9.49 1.29 1.18
C MET A 92 -10.25 2.23 0.23
N ALA A 93 -10.68 1.74 -0.94
CA ALA A 93 -11.42 2.53 -1.92
C ALA A 93 -12.75 3.06 -1.36
N THR A 94 -13.43 2.28 -0.51
CA THR A 94 -14.63 2.72 0.22
C THR A 94 -14.31 3.89 1.17
N ALA A 95 -13.27 3.77 1.98
CA ALA A 95 -12.85 4.85 2.88
C ALA A 95 -12.47 6.12 2.10
N PHE A 96 -11.74 5.97 0.99
CA PHE A 96 -11.35 7.10 0.14
C PHE A 96 -12.56 7.78 -0.49
N SER A 97 -13.55 7.01 -0.92
CA SER A 97 -14.80 7.56 -1.47
C SER A 97 -15.62 8.34 -0.45
N ALA A 98 -15.48 8.03 0.83
CA ALA A 98 -16.05 8.77 1.95
C ALA A 98 -15.22 9.99 2.39
N GLY A 99 -14.09 10.28 1.71
CA GLY A 99 -13.19 11.39 2.04
C GLY A 99 -12.16 11.07 3.12
N ASP A 100 -12.06 9.81 3.58
CA ASP A 100 -11.12 9.39 4.61
C ASP A 100 -9.88 8.70 4.01
N LEU A 101 -9.02 9.51 3.38
CA LEU A 101 -7.77 9.03 2.80
C LEU A 101 -6.81 8.49 3.87
N ALA A 102 -6.66 9.20 4.99
CA ALA A 102 -5.74 8.81 6.05
C ALA A 102 -6.18 7.49 6.70
N GLY A 103 -7.45 7.38 7.13
CA GLY A 103 -7.97 6.17 7.73
C GLY A 103 -7.93 4.97 6.79
N GLY A 104 -8.25 5.17 5.51
CA GLY A 104 -8.12 4.12 4.50
C GLY A 104 -6.68 3.61 4.34
N LEU A 105 -5.69 4.49 4.35
CA LEU A 105 -4.26 4.10 4.32
C LEU A 105 -3.85 3.36 5.58
N LEU A 106 -4.19 3.89 6.76
CA LEU A 106 -3.86 3.27 8.06
C LEU A 106 -4.44 1.87 8.16
N TYR A 107 -5.72 1.71 7.83
CA TYR A 107 -6.41 0.42 7.79
C TYR A 107 -5.72 -0.53 6.81
N GLY A 108 -5.54 -0.11 5.55
CA GLY A 108 -5.03 -0.97 4.50
C GLY A 108 -3.63 -1.51 4.79
N ILE A 109 -2.72 -0.63 5.24
CA ILE A 109 -1.34 -1.00 5.58
C ILE A 109 -1.33 -1.98 6.77
N ALA A 110 -2.12 -1.70 7.81
CA ALA A 110 -2.21 -2.57 8.98
C ALA A 110 -2.76 -3.96 8.61
N THR A 111 -3.87 -4.02 7.86
CA THR A 111 -4.50 -5.28 7.47
C THR A 111 -3.60 -6.10 6.54
N LEU A 112 -2.91 -5.48 5.58
CA LEU A 112 -1.94 -6.21 4.73
C LEU A 112 -0.80 -6.79 5.58
N ALA A 113 -0.25 -6.03 6.53
CA ALA A 113 0.80 -6.53 7.41
C ALA A 113 0.32 -7.71 8.28
N GLU A 114 -0.90 -7.64 8.79
CA GLU A 114 -1.54 -8.71 9.55
C GLU A 114 -1.70 -10.00 8.73
N GLN A 115 -2.26 -9.87 7.53
CA GLN A 115 -2.47 -11.00 6.63
C GLN A 115 -1.16 -11.64 6.19
N ALA A 116 -0.10 -10.84 6.00
CA ALA A 116 1.22 -11.36 5.72
C ALA A 116 1.82 -12.07 6.94
N ALA A 117 1.71 -11.50 8.14
CA ALA A 117 2.25 -12.07 9.38
C ALA A 117 1.60 -13.41 9.75
N ALA A 118 0.30 -13.57 9.51
CA ALA A 118 -0.43 -14.81 9.79
C ALA A 118 0.05 -16.02 8.96
N ARG A 119 0.70 -15.78 7.81
CA ARG A 119 1.16 -16.82 6.86
C ARG A 119 2.69 -17.00 6.84
N ARG A 120 3.35 -16.77 7.98
CA ARG A 120 4.82 -16.84 8.10
C ARG A 120 5.36 -18.27 8.32
N TRP A 121 4.52 -19.30 8.23
CA TRP A 121 4.82 -20.70 8.55
C TRP A 121 4.37 -21.59 7.40
#